data_AF-A0A447PBY5-F1
#
_entry.id   AF-A0A447PBY5-F1
#
_cell.length_a   1.000
_cell.length_b   1.000
_cell.length_c   1.000
_cell.angle_alpha   90.00
_cell.angle_beta   90.00
_cell.angle_gamma   90.00
#
_symmetry.space_group_name_H-M   'P 1'
#
loop_
_entity.id
_entity.type
_entity.pdbx_description
1 polymer ?
#
loop_
_entity_poly.entity_id
_entity_poly.type
_entity_poly.pdbx_seq_one_letter_code
_entity_poly.pdbx_strand_id
1 'polypeptide(L)'
;MNREDVDFLTIDGKVDEADNTHYDLTASLSWYADRDNATTDAHGTFTLSDPDGSFNVAATLTDVDDTLDPGSRWDGKSLTKEGAGTLILSGDNDYSGGTTINEGNAGRRQYDGVGHRSGRQ
;
A
#
# COMPACT_ATOMS: atom_id res chain seq x y z
N MET A 1 -4.09 -4.93 20.78
CA MET A 1 -4.51 -4.03 19.69
C MET A 1 -3.52 -4.23 18.59
N ASN A 2 -3.85 -5.10 17.63
CA ASN A 2 -3.03 -5.28 16.44
C ASN A 2 -3.22 -4.00 15.62
N ARG A 3 -2.14 -3.22 15.46
CA ARG A 3 -2.15 -2.13 14.48
C ARG A 3 -2.13 -2.83 13.13
N GLU A 4 -3.20 -2.67 12.37
CA GLU A 4 -3.17 -2.83 10.92
C GLU A 4 -2.02 -1.95 10.42
N ASP A 5 -0.88 -2.55 10.10
CA ASP A 5 0.25 -1.83 9.52
C ASP A 5 -0.10 -1.62 8.05
N VAL A 6 -0.78 -0.50 7.81
CA VAL A 6 -1.27 -0.05 6.51
C VAL A 6 -0.52 1.21 6.10
N ASP A 7 -0.09 1.22 4.85
CA ASP A 7 0.71 2.30 4.28
C ASP A 7 0.06 2.79 2.99
N PHE A 8 -1.12 3.44 3.15
CA PHE A 8 -1.88 3.98 2.02
C PHE A 8 -1.87 5.50 1.98
N LEU A 9 -1.52 6.15 3.09
CA LEU A 9 -1.61 7.59 3.23
C LEU A 9 -0.22 8.15 3.47
N THR A 10 0.17 9.04 2.58
CA THR A 10 1.28 9.93 2.81
C THR A 10 0.78 11.12 3.64
N ILE A 11 1.48 11.38 4.74
CA ILE A 11 1.36 12.65 5.46
C ILE A 11 2.74 13.27 5.45
N ASP A 12 2.85 14.44 4.82
CA ASP A 12 4.09 15.17 4.78
C ASP A 12 3.92 16.62 5.19
N GLY A 13 5.03 17.23 5.57
CA GLY A 13 5.08 18.61 5.99
C GLY A 13 6.27 19.29 5.35
N LYS A 14 6.02 20.34 4.56
CA LYS A 14 7.08 21.20 4.04
C LYS A 14 6.92 22.62 4.54
N VAL A 15 8.04 23.33 4.61
CA VAL A 15 8.01 24.77 4.82
C VAL A 15 7.41 25.39 3.56
N ASP A 16 6.42 26.25 3.71
CA ASP A 16 5.80 26.98 2.61
C ASP A 16 6.89 27.70 1.80
N GLU A 17 6.99 27.35 0.51
CA GLU A 17 8.00 27.88 -0.40
C GLU A 17 7.75 29.35 -0.78
N ALA A 18 6.52 29.85 -0.58
CA ALA A 18 6.18 31.24 -0.85
C ALA A 18 6.74 32.18 0.22
N ASP A 19 6.54 31.86 1.51
CA ASP A 19 6.82 32.78 2.61
C ASP A 19 7.75 32.23 3.72
N ASN A 20 8.16 30.96 3.67
CA ASN A 20 9.07 30.29 4.63
C ASN A 20 8.72 30.45 6.13
N THR A 21 7.48 30.81 6.45
CA THR A 21 7.04 31.17 7.80
C THR A 21 6.01 30.20 8.36
N HIS A 22 5.45 29.34 7.51
CA HIS A 22 4.43 28.35 7.84
C HIS A 22 4.82 26.97 7.32
N TYR A 23 4.27 25.93 7.95
CA TYR A 23 4.35 24.56 7.46
C TYR A 23 3.06 24.24 6.72
N ASP A 24 3.18 23.77 5.49
CA ASP A 24 2.10 23.16 4.73
C ASP A 24 2.10 21.66 5.03
N LEU A 25 0.96 21.18 5.51
CA LEU A 25 0.73 19.76 5.78
C LEU A 25 -0.16 19.19 4.68
N THR A 26 0.36 18.22 3.95
CA THR A 26 -0.39 17.51 2.91
C THR A 26 -0.66 16.09 3.40
N ALA A 27 -1.94 15.73 3.43
CA ALA A 27 -2.39 14.38 3.72
C ALA A 27 -3.10 13.84 2.49
N SER A 28 -2.43 12.94 1.78
CA SER A 28 -2.87 12.43 0.48
C SER A 28 -2.68 10.92 0.41
N LEU A 29 -3.52 10.27 -0.39
CA LEU A 29 -3.30 8.86 -0.70
C LEU A 29 -1.91 8.73 -1.34
N SER A 30 -1.09 7.75 -0.95
CA SER A 30 0.26 7.57 -1.49
C SER A 30 0.27 7.39 -3.00
N TRP A 31 -0.85 6.92 -3.57
CA TRP A 31 -1.09 6.90 -5.01
C TRP A 31 -1.05 8.29 -5.66
N TYR A 32 -1.49 9.34 -4.96
CA TYR A 32 -1.59 10.71 -5.47
C TYR A 32 -0.57 11.68 -4.87
N ALA A 33 0.46 11.17 -4.17
CA ALA A 33 1.41 12.01 -3.45
C ALA A 33 2.06 13.08 -4.36
N ASP A 34 2.60 12.70 -5.52
CA ASP A 34 3.21 13.63 -6.49
C ASP A 34 2.20 14.63 -7.07
N ARG A 35 0.98 14.16 -7.38
CA ARG A 35 -0.10 15.00 -7.89
C ARG A 35 -0.51 16.07 -6.88
N ASP A 36 -0.51 15.71 -5.61
CA ASP A 36 -0.86 16.59 -4.50
C ASP A 36 0.36 17.35 -3.95
N ASN A 37 1.50 17.28 -4.66
CA ASN A 37 2.74 18.00 -4.35
C ASN A 37 3.31 17.65 -2.95
N ALA A 38 3.14 16.38 -2.57
CA ALA A 38 3.72 15.82 -1.36
C ALA A 38 5.25 15.68 -1.50
N THR A 39 5.98 15.72 -0.39
CA THR A 39 7.44 15.53 -0.40
C THR A 39 7.89 14.07 -0.54
N THR A 40 6.98 13.11 -0.35
CA THR A 40 7.27 11.70 -0.64
C THR A 40 6.73 11.33 -2.01
N ASP A 41 7.55 10.62 -2.79
CA ASP A 41 7.18 10.13 -4.12
C ASP A 41 5.90 9.29 -4.08
N ALA A 42 5.07 9.41 -5.11
CA ALA A 42 3.89 8.57 -5.24
C ALA A 42 4.26 7.12 -5.51
N HIS A 43 3.44 6.21 -4.96
CA HIS A 43 3.55 4.79 -5.25
C HIS A 43 2.21 4.07 -5.22
N GLY A 44 2.07 3.07 -6.07
CA GLY A 44 0.91 2.17 -6.10
C GLY A 44 1.00 0.99 -5.15
N THR A 45 1.97 0.97 -4.24
CA THR A 45 2.16 -0.12 -3.27
C THR A 45 1.25 0.07 -2.07
N PHE A 46 0.38 -0.90 -1.82
CA PHE A 46 -0.55 -0.94 -0.70
C PHE A 46 -0.27 -2.19 0.14
N THR A 47 0.27 -1.99 1.34
CA THR A 47 0.66 -3.06 2.25
C THR A 47 -0.41 -3.31 3.31
N LEU A 48 -0.87 -4.56 3.44
CA LEU A 48 -1.73 -5.02 4.54
C LEU A 48 -1.08 -6.25 5.16
N SER A 49 -0.38 -6.04 6.27
CA SER A 49 0.38 -7.10 6.94
C SER A 49 -0.49 -8.05 7.75
N ASP A 50 -1.65 -7.60 8.24
CA ASP A 50 -2.56 -8.45 9.02
C ASP A 50 -3.30 -9.43 8.09
N PRO A 51 -3.14 -10.76 8.24
CA PRO A 51 -3.82 -11.75 7.39
C PRO A 51 -5.34 -11.75 7.55
N ASP A 52 -5.87 -11.36 8.70
CA ASP A 52 -7.31 -11.24 8.95
C ASP A 52 -7.81 -9.81 8.68
N GLY A 53 -6.89 -8.87 8.43
CA GLY A 53 -7.17 -7.48 8.12
C GLY A 53 -7.85 -7.33 6.76
N SER A 54 -8.85 -6.45 6.72
CA SER A 54 -9.49 -6.03 5.48
C SER A 54 -9.57 -4.51 5.41
N PHE A 55 -9.15 -3.96 4.27
CA PHE A 55 -9.24 -2.52 4.02
C PHE A 55 -9.97 -2.26 2.71
N ASN A 56 -10.94 -1.35 2.76
CA ASN A 56 -11.70 -0.93 1.58
C ASN A 56 -11.23 0.46 1.09
N VAL A 57 -10.59 0.49 -0.07
CA VAL A 57 -10.31 1.72 -0.81
C VAL A 57 -11.53 2.06 -1.67
N ALA A 58 -12.31 3.02 -1.19
CA ALA A 58 -13.44 3.57 -1.93
C ALA A 58 -13.05 4.75 -2.84
N ALA A 59 -11.79 5.21 -2.76
CA ALA A 59 -11.28 6.23 -3.66
C ALA A 59 -11.16 5.66 -5.08
N THR A 60 -11.52 6.47 -6.08
CA THR A 60 -11.21 6.18 -7.48
C THR A 60 -9.71 6.33 -7.68
N LEU A 61 -9.06 5.26 -8.15
CA LEU A 61 -7.65 5.26 -8.57
C LEU A 61 -7.59 5.49 -10.08
N THR A 62 -6.93 6.57 -10.50
CA THR A 62 -6.66 6.89 -11.91
C THR A 62 -5.17 6.99 -12.15
N ASP A 63 -4.77 6.92 -13.41
CA ASP A 63 -3.39 7.17 -13.81
C ASP A 63 -2.87 8.51 -13.26
N VAL A 64 -1.68 8.46 -12.69
CA VAL A 64 -0.88 9.62 -12.32
C VAL A 64 0.03 9.97 -13.49
N ASP A 65 0.17 11.26 -13.75
CA ASP A 65 1.03 11.78 -14.82
C ASP A 65 2.49 11.50 -14.47
N ASP A 66 3.18 10.75 -15.32
CA ASP A 66 4.58 10.33 -15.15
C ASP A 66 5.57 11.49 -15.28
N THR A 67 5.11 12.66 -15.73
CA THR A 67 5.90 13.88 -15.79
C THR A 67 5.98 14.63 -14.46
N LEU A 68 5.15 14.27 -13.48
CA LEU A 68 5.14 14.91 -12.15
C LEU A 68 6.40 14.58 -11.35
N ASP A 69 6.88 13.34 -11.46
CA ASP A 69 8.18 12.92 -10.92
C ASP A 69 8.94 12.06 -11.95
N PRO A 70 9.81 12.66 -12.77
CA PRO A 70 10.63 11.93 -13.74
C PRO A 70 11.68 11.02 -13.10
N GLY A 71 11.91 11.13 -11.78
CA GLY A 71 12.78 10.25 -11.00
C GLY A 71 12.06 9.03 -10.42
N SER A 72 10.73 9.00 -10.49
CA SER A 72 9.92 7.96 -9.85
C SER A 72 10.26 6.58 -10.42
N ARG A 73 10.33 5.60 -9.52
CA ARG A 73 10.46 4.18 -9.88
C ARG A 73 9.11 3.54 -10.19
N TRP A 74 8.03 4.24 -9.86
CA TRP A 74 6.67 3.82 -10.11
C TRP A 74 6.19 4.39 -11.44
N ASP A 75 5.37 3.65 -12.17
CA ASP A 75 4.87 4.01 -13.49
C ASP A 75 3.63 4.92 -13.46
N GLY A 76 3.19 5.33 -12.26
CA GLY A 76 1.99 6.13 -12.03
C GLY A 76 0.67 5.37 -12.22
N LYS A 77 0.73 4.07 -12.54
CA LYS A 77 -0.39 3.33 -13.11
C LYS A 77 -0.59 1.95 -12.50
N SER A 78 0.48 1.31 -12.03
CA SER A 78 0.43 -0.08 -11.56
C SER A 78 0.17 -0.16 -10.05
N LEU A 79 -0.77 -1.02 -9.66
CA LEU A 79 -1.07 -1.28 -8.25
C LEU A 79 -0.32 -2.53 -7.78
N THR A 80 0.37 -2.44 -6.64
CA THR A 80 1.00 -3.58 -5.98
C THR A 80 0.39 -3.78 -4.60
N LYS A 81 -0.33 -4.88 -4.41
CA LYS A 81 -0.84 -5.28 -3.11
C LYS A 81 0.18 -6.17 -2.41
N GLU A 82 0.71 -5.70 -1.28
CA GLU A 82 1.66 -6.43 -0.44
C GLU A 82 0.98 -6.94 0.84
N GLY A 83 1.49 -8.06 1.36
CA GLY A 83 1.07 -8.63 2.64
C GLY A 83 -0.15 -9.56 2.54
N ALA A 84 -0.46 -10.22 3.65
CA ALA A 84 -1.45 -11.30 3.71
C ALA A 84 -2.90 -10.83 3.82
N GLY A 85 -3.14 -9.55 4.15
CA GLY A 85 -4.49 -9.01 4.32
C GLY A 85 -5.27 -8.81 3.03
N THR A 86 -6.56 -8.55 3.16
CA THR A 86 -7.49 -8.38 2.02
C THR A 86 -7.68 -6.91 1.66
N LEU A 87 -7.20 -6.50 0.48
CA LEU A 87 -7.48 -5.18 -0.07
C LEU A 87 -8.72 -5.24 -0.97
N ILE A 88 -9.71 -4.42 -0.65
CA ILE A 88 -10.94 -4.26 -1.44
C ILE A 88 -10.85 -2.92 -2.15
N LEU A 89 -11.00 -2.90 -3.47
CA LEU A 89 -11.09 -1.69 -4.27
C LEU A 89 -12.55 -1.52 -4.70
N SER A 90 -13.32 -0.70 -3.97
CA SER A 90 -14.74 -0.47 -4.26
C SER A 90 -15.02 0.82 -5.03
N GLY A 91 -14.00 1.68 -5.20
CA GLY A 91 -14.09 2.84 -6.07
C GLY A 91 -14.17 2.48 -7.56
N ASP A 92 -14.56 3.44 -8.38
CA ASP A 92 -14.51 3.33 -9.84
C ASP A 92 -13.07 3.50 -10.32
N ASN A 93 -12.27 2.44 -10.23
CA ASN A 93 -10.84 2.49 -10.59
C ASN A 93 -10.65 2.43 -12.12
N ASP A 94 -9.87 3.37 -12.64
CA ASP A 94 -9.57 3.54 -14.08
C ASP A 94 -8.05 3.64 -14.32
N TYR A 95 -7.25 3.03 -13.44
CA TYR A 95 -5.81 2.92 -13.67
C TYR A 95 -5.55 1.92 -14.80
N SER A 96 -4.67 2.29 -15.73
CA SER A 96 -4.35 1.50 -16.92
C SER A 96 -3.23 0.48 -16.70
N GLY A 97 -2.54 0.56 -15.55
CA GLY A 97 -1.42 -0.31 -15.19
C GLY A 97 -1.84 -1.68 -14.68
N GLY A 98 -0.84 -2.52 -14.44
CA GLY A 98 -1.05 -3.87 -13.94
C GLY A 98 -1.44 -3.88 -12.46
N THR A 99 -2.13 -4.94 -12.02
CA THR A 99 -2.29 -5.23 -10.59
C THR A 99 -1.44 -6.43 -10.21
N THR A 100 -0.43 -6.20 -9.38
CA THR A 100 0.43 -7.25 -8.83
C THR A 100 -0.04 -7.53 -7.40
N ILE A 101 -0.31 -8.80 -7.09
CA ILE A 101 -0.70 -9.22 -5.74
C ILE A 101 0.42 -10.10 -5.19
N ASN A 102 1.18 -9.54 -4.27
CA ASN A 102 2.22 -10.22 -3.53
C ASN A 102 1.63 -10.64 -2.18
N GLU A 103 1.00 -11.81 -2.18
CA GLU A 103 0.54 -12.43 -0.95
C GLU A 103 1.74 -12.63 -0.02
N GLY A 104 1.65 -12.10 1.19
CA GLY A 104 2.68 -12.25 2.21
C GLY A 104 2.83 -13.70 2.66
N ASN A 105 3.48 -14.53 1.85
CA ASN A 105 3.75 -15.92 2.19
C ASN A 105 5.18 -16.07 2.73
N ALA A 106 5.38 -15.69 3.98
CA ALA A 106 6.54 -16.11 4.76
C ALA A 106 6.09 -17.04 5.90
N GLY A 107 5.64 -18.25 5.54
CA GLY A 107 5.84 -19.45 6.35
C GLY A 107 4.78 -19.78 7.40
N ARG A 108 3.74 -20.52 6.98
CA ARG A 108 3.20 -21.63 7.79
C ARG A 108 2.88 -22.86 6.94
N ARG A 109 3.94 -23.56 6.53
CA ARG A 109 3.90 -25.03 6.49
C ARG A 109 4.47 -25.51 7.82
N GLN A 110 3.63 -25.59 8.84
CA GLN A 110 3.97 -26.29 10.07
C GLN A 110 3.95 -27.79 9.73
N TYR A 111 5.10 -28.34 9.36
CA TYR A 111 5.36 -29.77 9.52
C TYR A 111 6.28 -29.89 10.72
N ASP A 112 5.71 -30.20 11.88
CA ASP A 112 6.32 -31.14 12.81
C ASP A 112 5.35 -31.56 13.93
N GLY A 113 5.15 -32.87 14.03
CA GLY A 113 4.89 -33.53 15.30
C GLY A 113 3.44 -33.75 15.74
N VAL A 114 2.77 -34.76 15.17
CA VAL A 114 1.91 -35.61 16.01
C VAL A 114 2.26 -37.08 15.75
N GLY A 115 3.29 -37.53 16.46
CA GLY A 115 3.57 -38.95 16.59
C GLY A 115 2.45 -39.62 17.37
N HIS A 116 1.57 -40.36 16.71
CA HIS A 116 0.76 -41.40 17.35
C HIS A 116 0.74 -42.65 16.47
N ARG A 117 1.67 -43.57 16.72
CA ARG A 117 1.46 -45.01 16.47
C ARG A 117 1.89 -45.79 17.70
N SER A 118 1.04 -45.76 18.72
CA SER A 118 0.93 -46.85 19.68
C SER A 118 0.08 -47.94 19.04
N GLY A 119 0.56 -49.18 19.08
CA GLY A 119 -0.13 -50.34 18.52
C GLY A 119 0.75 -51.59 18.46
N ARG A 120 1.42 -51.91 19.58
CA ARG A 120 1.98 -53.23 19.84
C ARG A 120 1.04 -53.88 20.87
N GLN A 121 0.13 -54.74 20.41
CA GLN A 121 -0.36 -55.98 21.05
C GLN A 121 -0.99 -56.85 19.97
#